data_AF-U7UIU2-F1
#
_entry.id   AF-U7UIU2-F1
#
_cell.length_a   1.000
_cell.length_b   1.000
_cell.length_c   1.000
_cell.angle_alpha   90.00
_cell.angle_beta   90.00
_cell.angle_gamma   90.00
#
_symmetry.space_group_name_H-M   'P 1'
#
loop_
_entity.id
_entity.type
_entity.pdbx_description
1 polymer ?
#
loop_
_entity_poly.entity_id
_entity_poly.type
_entity_poly.pdbx_seq_one_letter_code
_entity_poly.pdbx_strand_id
1 'polypeptide(L)' 'MPQIAHNLFYALRECDELNVDLIYAEGFEFRGIGTGIMNRLLKACGGKITLGL' A
#
# COMPACT_ATOMS: atom_id res chain seq x y z
N MET A 1 -8.16 5.91 -13.82
CA MET A 1 -8.21 6.10 -12.34
C MET A 1 -8.90 4.98 -11.53
N PRO A 2 -9.19 3.78 -12.09
CA PRO A 2 -9.27 2.53 -11.32
C PRO A 2 -7.91 1.82 -11.18
N GLN A 3 -7.01 2.05 -12.14
CA GLN A 3 -5.74 1.35 -12.26
C GLN A 3 -4.86 1.45 -11.01
N ILE A 4 -4.71 2.62 -10.37
CA ILE A 4 -3.79 2.74 -9.22
C ILE A 4 -4.25 1.87 -8.04
N ALA A 5 -5.52 1.94 -7.66
CA ALA A 5 -6.06 1.12 -6.57
C ALA A 5 -6.05 -0.36 -6.94
N HIS A 6 -6.40 -0.70 -8.18
CA HIS A 6 -6.39 -2.07 -8.69
C HIS A 6 -4.98 -2.67 -8.68
N ASN A 7 -4.00 -1.91 -9.19
CA ASN A 7 -2.60 -2.30 -9.25
C ASN A 7 -1.99 -2.42 -7.84
N LEU A 8 -2.40 -1.57 -6.89
CA LEU A 8 -1.94 -1.68 -5.50
C LEU A 8 -2.37 -3.01 -4.87
N PHE A 9 -3.65 -3.39 -4.97
CA PHE A 9 -4.11 -4.66 -4.41
C PHE A 9 -3.46 -5.86 -5.10
N TYR A 10 -3.22 -5.77 -6.40
CA TYR A 10 -2.49 -6.79 -7.15
C TYR A 10 -1.05 -6.95 -6.63
N ALA A 11 -0.31 -5.85 -6.49
CA ALA A 11 1.06 -5.86 -5.99
C ALA A 11 1.16 -6.38 -4.55
N LEU A 12 0.22 -6.02 -3.67
CA LEU A 12 0.17 -6.55 -2.31
C LEU A 12 -0.04 -8.07 -2.30
N ARG A 13 -0.92 -8.59 -3.17
CA ARG A 13 -1.17 -10.03 -3.28
C ARG A 13 0.01 -10.78 -3.86
N GLU A 14 0.71 -10.18 -4.82
CA GLU A 14 1.97 -10.73 -5.34
C GLU A 14 3.04 -10.81 -4.24
N CYS A 15 3.13 -9.81 -3.37
CA CYS A 15 4.04 -9.84 -2.21
C CYS A 15 3.66 -10.98 -1.24
N ASP A 16 2.37 -11.19 -0.98
CA ASP A 16 1.87 -12.30 -0.16
C ASP A 16 2.25 -13.66 -0.79
N GLU A 17 2.09 -13.81 -2.11
CA GLU A 17 2.44 -15.04 -2.85
C GLU A 17 3.95 -15.31 -2.84
N LEU A 18 4.76 -14.26 -2.92
CA LEU A 18 6.22 -14.34 -2.83
C LEU A 18 6.74 -14.60 -1.40
N ASN A 19 5.87 -14.55 -0.39
CA ASN A 19 6.24 -14.72 1.03
C ASN A 19 7.39 -13.79 1.46
N VAL A 20 7.33 -12.52 1.05
CA VAL A 20 8.37 -11.54 1.39
C VAL A 20 8.32 -11.15 2.87
N ASP A 21 9.47 -10.92 3.48
CA ASP A 21 9.55 -10.52 4.89
C ASP A 21 9.15 -9.06 5.12
N LEU A 22 9.36 -8.19 4.11
CA LEU A 22 9.12 -6.76 4.22
C LEU A 22 8.75 -6.14 2.86
N ILE A 23 7.75 -5.26 2.87
CA ILE A 23 7.29 -4.51 1.69
C ILE A 23 7.63 -3.04 1.90
N TYR A 24 8.30 -2.45 0.91
CA TYR A 24 8.51 -1.00 0.84
C TYR A 24 7.57 -0.40 -0.19
N ALA A 25 6.81 0.61 0.20
CA ALA A 25 5.92 1.34 -0.68
C ALA A 25 6.11 2.84 -0.47
N GLU A 26 6.11 3.59 -1.56
CA GLU A 26 6.10 5.05 -1.50
C GLU A 26 4.75 5.53 -0.97
N GLY A 27 4.78 6.46 -0.02
CA GLY A 27 3.58 7.09 0.51
C GLY A 27 2.94 8.01 -0.53
N PHE A 28 1.61 8.05 -0.57
CA PHE A 28 0.87 9.01 -1.39
C PHE A 28 0.50 10.24 -0.56
N GLU A 29 0.42 11.40 -1.21
CA GLU A 29 -0.12 12.59 -0.55
C GLU A 29 -1.54 12.32 -0.01
N PHE A 30 -1.81 12.79 1.20
CA PHE A 30 -3.13 12.71 1.84
C PHE A 30 -4.11 13.73 1.26
N ARG A 31 -4.28 13.73 -0.07
CA ARG A 31 -5.23 14.58 -0.80
C ARG A 31 -6.00 13.76 -1.82
N GLY A 32 -7.30 14.01 -1.93
CA GLY A 32 -8.18 13.36 -2.89
C GLY A 32 -8.11 11.82 -2.80
N ILE A 33 -7.77 11.17 -3.92
CA ILE A 33 -7.70 9.70 -4.01
C ILE A 33 -6.53 9.14 -3.19
N GLY A 34 -5.46 9.92 -2.98
CA GLY A 34 -4.29 9.50 -2.22
C GLY A 34 -4.63 9.14 -0.77
N THR A 35 -5.56 9.86 -0.14
CA THR A 35 -6.08 9.51 1.19
C THR A 35 -6.75 8.14 1.23
N GLY A 36 -7.50 7.79 0.18
CA GLY A 36 -8.16 6.48 0.05
C GLY A 36 -7.15 5.35 -0.15
N ILE A 37 -6.13 5.58 -0.98
CA ILE A 37 -5.03 4.64 -1.21
C ILE A 37 -4.25 4.40 0.08
N MET A 38 -3.86 5.48 0.77
CA MET A 38 -3.18 5.38 2.06
C MET A 38 -4.02 4.63 3.09
N ASN A 39 -5.32 4.88 3.20
CA ASN A 39 -6.18 4.11 4.12
C ASN A 39 -6.12 2.59 3.87
N ARG A 40 -5.97 2.16 2.61
CA ARG A 40 -5.85 0.74 2.25
C ARG A 40 -4.46 0.18 2.54
N LEU A 41 -3.40 0.92 2.23
CA LEU A 41 -2.03 0.56 2.63
C LEU A 41 -1.93 0.39 4.15
N LEU A 42 -2.41 1.36 4.92
CA LEU A 42 -2.39 1.32 6.39
C LEU A 42 -3.08 0.06 6.95
N LYS A 43 -4.19 -0.35 6.33
CA LYS A 43 -4.92 -1.56 6.71
C LYS A 43 -4.19 -2.84 6.33
N ALA A 44 -3.58 -2.89 5.14
CA ALA A 44 -2.82 -4.04 4.69
C ALA A 44 -1.61 -4.31 5.59
N CYS A 45 -0.94 -3.27 6.09
CA CYS A 45 0.20 -3.39 6.99
C CYS A 45 -0.17 -3.81 8.43
N GLY A 46 -1.46 -4.04 8.75
CA GLY A 46 -1.89 -4.39 10.11
C GLY A 46 -1.50 -3.34 11.17
N GLY A 47 -1.30 -2.08 10.75
CA GLY A 47 -0.82 -0.99 11.60
C GLY A 47 0.69 -0.98 11.89
N LYS A 48 1.48 -1.93 11.37
CA LYS A 48 2.94 -1.93 11.50
C LYS A 48 3.57 -1.19 10.33
N ILE A 49 3.85 0.10 10.53
CA ILE A 49 4.43 0.97 9.51
C ILE A 49 5.64 1.65 10.09
N THR A 50 6.76 1.56 9.38
CA THR A 50 7.94 2.37 9.64
C THR A 50 8.00 3.46 8.58
N LEU A 51 7.58 4.67 8.93
CA LEU A 51 7.75 5.84 8.09
C LEU A 51 9.22 6.28 8.19
N GLY A 52 10.01 5.98 7.17
CA GLY A 52 11.32 6.58 6.95
C GLY A 52 11.14 7.90 6.20
N LEU A 53 11.71 8.97 6.72
CA LEU A 53 11.84 10.27 6.05
C LEU A 53 12.95 10.22 4.99
#